data_AF-A0A6C0KZY7-F1
#
_entry.id   AF-A0A6C0KZY7-F1
#
_cell.length_a   1.000
_cell.length_b   1.000
_cell.length_c   1.000
_cell.angle_alpha   90.00
_cell.angle_beta   90.00
_cell.angle_gamma   90.00
#
_symmetry.space_group_name_H-M   'P 1'
#
loop_
_entity.id
_entity.type
_entity.pdbx_description
1 polymer ?
#
loop_
_entity_poly.entity_id
_entity_poly.type
_entity_poly.pdbx_seq_one_letter_code
_entity_poly.pdbx_strand_id
1 'polypeptide(L)'
;MNYCIKLLIEAVAVGFGLIIMGSLVALLVGYFYPKPVLPKSCASYNKYYVMEFTLFLTGFLFHLLCEVSGLNSWYIVNSAAKMTKV
;
A
#
# COMPACT_ATOMS: atom_id res chain seq x y z
N MET A 1 22.08 -9.44 -13.62
CA MET A 1 21.69 -8.05 -13.28
C MET A 1 22.34 -7.69 -11.96
N ASN A 2 22.91 -6.48 -11.82
CA ASN A 2 23.48 -6.02 -10.55
C ASN A 2 22.40 -6.02 -9.44
N TYR A 3 22.74 -6.45 -8.23
CA TYR A 3 21.83 -6.50 -7.08
C TYR A 3 21.06 -5.19 -6.90
N CYS A 4 21.79 -4.06 -6.88
CA CYS A 4 21.19 -2.74 -6.67
C CYS A 4 20.15 -2.40 -7.73
N ILE A 5 20.43 -2.71 -9.01
CA ILE A 5 19.51 -2.44 -10.12
C ILE A 5 18.23 -3.27 -9.96
N LYS A 6 18.36 -4.55 -9.61
CA LYS A 6 17.20 -5.43 -9.41
C LYS A 6 16.35 -5.01 -8.21
N LEU A 7 16.98 -4.63 -7.09
CA LEU A 7 16.29 -4.11 -5.91
C LEU A 7 15.48 -2.85 -6.25
N LEU A 8 16.06 -1.91 -7.02
CA LEU A 8 15.36 -0.70 -7.42
C LEU A 8 14.17 -1.00 -8.34
N ILE A 9 14.31 -1.94 -9.28
CA ILE A 9 13.20 -2.38 -10.14
C ILE A 9 12.07 -2.99 -9.31
N GLU A 10 12.39 -3.84 -8.34
CA GLU A 10 11.41 -4.44 -7.43
C GLU A 10 10.68 -3.39 -6.60
N ALA A 11 11.40 -2.42 -6.03
CA ALA A 11 10.82 -1.33 -5.27
C ALA A 11 9.87 -0.47 -6.11
N VAL A 12 10.24 -0.18 -7.37
CA VAL A 12 9.38 0.56 -8.31
C VAL A 12 8.13 -0.24 -8.65
N ALA A 13 8.26 -1.55 -8.91
CA ALA A 13 7.12 -2.42 -9.21
C ALA A 13 6.12 -2.50 -8.03
N VAL A 14 6.62 -2.66 -6.80
CA VAL A 14 5.79 -2.62 -5.59
C VAL A 14 5.15 -1.25 -5.39
N GLY A 15 5.89 -0.18 -5.67
CA GLY A 15 5.38 1.20 -5.63
C GLY A 15 4.18 1.41 -6.55
N PHE A 16 4.25 0.94 -7.80
CA PHE A 16 3.10 0.98 -8.71
C PHE A 16 1.90 0.17 -8.17
N GLY A 17 2.15 -1.01 -7.59
CA GLY A 17 1.12 -1.82 -6.94
C GLY A 17 0.40 -1.07 -5.81
N LEU A 18 1.16 -0.37 -4.96
CA LEU A 18 0.61 0.46 -3.89
C LEU A 18 -0.15 1.68 -4.40
N ILE A 19 0.28 2.33 -5.49
CA ILE A 19 -0.47 3.45 -6.10
C ILE A 19 -1.85 2.96 -6.59
N ILE A 20 -1.89 1.80 -7.25
CA ILE A 20 -3.14 1.22 -7.75
C ILE A 20 -4.05 0.87 -6.57
N MET A 21 -3.54 0.11 -5.58
CA MET A 21 -4.32 -0.28 -4.42
C MET A 21 -4.79 0.95 -3.62
N GLY A 22 -3.91 1.92 -3.39
CA GLY A 22 -4.24 3.14 -2.65
C GLY A 22 -5.31 3.97 -3.33
N SER A 23 -5.30 4.03 -4.66
CA SER A 23 -6.36 4.71 -5.43
C SER A 23 -7.71 4.00 -5.28
N LEU A 24 -7.72 2.66 -5.32
CA LEU A 24 -8.94 1.87 -5.11
C LEU A 24 -9.48 2.03 -3.69
N VAL A 25 -8.63 1.96 -2.67
CA VAL A 25 -9.03 2.14 -1.27
C VAL A 25 -9.53 3.56 -1.04
N ALA A 26 -8.87 4.58 -1.58
CA ALA A 26 -9.31 5.97 -1.47
C ALA A 26 -10.70 6.19 -2.10
N LEU A 27 -10.97 5.57 -3.25
CA LEU A 27 -12.30 5.60 -3.88
C LEU A 27 -13.36 4.95 -2.99
N LEU A 28 -13.07 3.76 -2.43
CA LEU A 28 -14.00 3.06 -1.54
C LEU A 28 -14.26 3.86 -0.25
N VAL A 29 -13.21 4.33 0.42
CA VAL A 29 -13.34 5.15 1.62
C VAL A 29 -14.13 6.43 1.32
N GLY A 30 -13.82 7.11 0.21
CA GLY A 30 -14.54 8.31 -0.21
C GLY A 30 -16.01 8.08 -0.52
N TYR A 31 -16.37 6.89 -1.02
CA TYR A 31 -17.75 6.51 -1.30
C TYR A 31 -18.52 6.14 -0.02
N PHE A 32 -17.91 5.37 0.89
CA PHE A 32 -18.59 4.85 2.08
C PHE A 32 -18.51 5.77 3.30
N TYR A 33 -17.59 6.73 3.33
CA TYR A 33 -17.42 7.67 4.44
C TYR A 33 -17.90 9.08 4.05
N PRO A 34 -19.20 9.39 4.19
CA PRO A 34 -19.68 10.75 4.02
C PRO A 34 -19.09 11.65 5.12
N LYS A 35 -18.56 12.81 4.73
CA LYS A 35 -17.93 13.74 5.68
C LYS A 35 -18.96 14.17 6.74
N PRO A 36 -18.72 13.93 8.03
CA PRO A 36 -19.63 14.36 9.08
C PRO A 36 -19.63 15.89 9.19
N VAL A 37 -20.81 16.48 9.42
CA VAL A 37 -20.92 17.90 9.73
C VAL A 37 -20.50 18.11 11.18
N LEU A 38 -19.27 18.58 11.39
CA LEU A 38 -18.70 18.82 12.71
C LEU A 38 -18.73 20.31 13.06
N PRO A 39 -18.96 20.68 14.34
CA PRO A 39 -18.74 22.04 14.82
C PRO A 39 -17.30 22.51 14.53
N LYS A 40 -17.10 23.81 14.30
CA LYS A 40 -15.78 24.37 13.97
C LYS A 40 -14.68 24.01 14.99
N SER A 41 -15.04 23.86 16.26
CA SER A 41 -14.13 23.45 17.34
C SER A 41 -13.65 21.99 17.22
N CYS A 42 -14.45 21.11 16.63
CA CYS A 42 -14.13 19.68 16.49
C CYS A 42 -13.51 19.34 15.13
N ALA A 43 -13.70 20.21 14.12
CA ALA A 43 -13.23 19.98 12.76
C ALA A 43 -11.69 19.87 12.62
N SER A 44 -10.94 20.37 13.60
CA SER A 44 -9.47 20.30 13.65
C SER A 44 -8.89 19.22 14.56
N TYR A 45 -9.74 18.44 15.25
CA TYR A 45 -9.29 17.48 16.28
C TYR A 45 -8.39 16.37 15.71
N ASN A 46 -8.78 15.78 14.58
CA ASN A 46 -7.90 14.97 13.76
C ASN A 46 -8.20 15.26 12.29
N LYS A 47 -7.29 15.95 11.61
CA LYS A 47 -7.43 16.28 10.18
C LYS A 47 -7.03 15.12 9.26
N TYR A 48 -6.22 14.18 9.76
CA TYR A 48 -5.54 13.16 8.97
C TYR A 48 -6.08 11.73 9.17
N TYR A 49 -7.04 11.51 10.08
CA TYR A 49 -7.59 10.16 10.34
C TYR A 49 -8.01 9.41 9.07
N VAL A 50 -8.63 10.08 8.11
CA VAL A 50 -9.05 9.45 6.84
C VAL A 50 -7.83 8.98 6.05
N MET A 51 -6.78 9.80 5.99
CA MET A 51 -5.53 9.45 5.32
C MET A 51 -4.82 8.29 6.03
N GLU A 52 -4.70 8.35 7.36
CA GLU A 52 -4.09 7.30 8.18
C GLU A 52 -4.81 5.96 7.99
N PHE A 53 -6.15 5.98 8.06
CA PHE A 53 -6.98 4.81 7.83
C PHE A 53 -6.87 4.28 6.39
N THR A 54 -6.86 5.17 5.40
CA THR A 54 -6.69 4.80 3.98
C THR A 54 -5.32 4.16 3.74
N LEU A 55 -4.25 4.71 4.32
CA LEU A 55 -2.90 4.15 4.22
C LEU A 55 -2.81 2.76 4.88
N PHE A 56 -3.40 2.62 6.07
CA PHE A 56 -3.48 1.32 6.75
C PHE A 56 -4.18 0.28 5.89
N LEU A 57 -5.39 0.60 5.39
CA LEU A 57 -6.15 -0.31 4.53
C LEU A 57 -5.42 -0.62 3.23
N THR A 58 -4.73 0.36 2.64
CA THR A 58 -3.93 0.15 1.44
C THR A 58 -2.85 -0.90 1.67
N GLY A 59 -2.06 -0.76 2.74
CA GLY A 59 -1.02 -1.73 3.08
C GLY A 59 -1.61 -3.11 3.43
N PHE A 60 -2.66 -3.12 4.23
CA PHE A 60 -3.35 -4.35 4.66
C PHE A 60 -3.91 -5.14 3.47
N LEU A 61 -4.69 -4.50 2.61
CA LEU A 61 -5.31 -5.14 1.45
C LEU A 61 -4.29 -5.52 0.39
N PHE A 62 -3.27 -4.69 0.17
CA PHE A 62 -2.17 -5.04 -0.72
C PHE A 62 -1.42 -6.29 -0.24
N HIS A 63 -1.16 -6.40 1.07
CA HIS A 63 -0.51 -7.57 1.65
C HIS A 63 -1.35 -8.85 1.47
N LEU A 64 -2.66 -8.78 1.76
CA LEU A 64 -3.57 -9.91 1.52
C LEU A 64 -3.64 -10.30 0.05
N LEU A 65 -3.69 -9.32 -0.86
CA LEU A 65 -3.67 -9.56 -2.30
C LEU A 65 -2.40 -10.30 -2.72
N CYS A 66 -1.23 -9.88 -2.23
CA CYS A 66 0.05 -10.52 -2.53
C CYS A 66 0.11 -11.97 -2.02
N GLU A 67 -0.53 -12.26 -0.89
CA GLU A 67 -0.63 -13.62 -0.35
C GLU A 67 -1.55 -14.50 -1.19
N VAL A 68 -2.79 -14.04 -1.43
CA VAL A 68 -3.82 -14.82 -2.13
C VAL A 68 -3.46 -15.06 -3.60
N SER A 69 -2.76 -14.11 -4.24
CA SER A 69 -2.29 -14.25 -5.63
C SER A 69 -1.03 -15.11 -5.78
N GLY A 70 -0.40 -15.53 -4.68
CA GLY A 70 0.88 -16.24 -4.71
C GLY A 70 2.09 -15.36 -5.09
N LEU A 71 1.92 -14.04 -5.19
CA LEU A 71 3.00 -13.09 -5.47
C LEU A 71 4.08 -13.15 -4.38
N ASN A 72 3.73 -13.39 -3.12
CA ASN A 72 4.70 -13.57 -2.04
C ASN A 72 5.63 -14.76 -2.29
N SER A 73 5.07 -15.92 -2.67
CA SER A 73 5.85 -17.12 -3.00
C SER A 73 6.75 -16.88 -4.22
N TRP A 74 6.22 -16.22 -5.25
CA TRP A 74 7.01 -15.84 -6.42
C TRP A 74 8.15 -14.88 -6.04
N TYR A 75 7.89 -13.89 -5.20
CA TYR A 75 8.85 -12.87 -4.79
C TYR A 75 10.04 -13.50 -4.03
N ILE A 76 9.83 -14.48 -3.16
CA ILE A 76 10.92 -15.17 -2.44
C ILE A 76 11.94 -15.80 -3.40
N VAL A 77 11.46 -16.39 -4.50
CA VAL A 77 12.33 -17.10 -5.46
C VAL A 77 12.96 -16.16 -6.49
N ASN A 78 12.34 -15.00 -6.73
CA ASN A 78 12.71 -14.11 -7.82
C ASN A 78 13.26 -12.76 -7.36
N SER A 79 13.22 -12.43 -6.07
CA SER A 79 13.64 -11.13 -5.54
C SER A 79 15.16 -10.93 -5.52
N ALA A 80 15.58 -9.68 -5.29
CA ALA A 80 16.96 -9.30 -5.08
C ALA A 80 17.56 -9.95 -3.84
N ALA A 81 16.75 -10.16 -2.79
CA ALA A 81 17.16 -10.79 -1.53
C ALA A 81 17.67 -12.23 -1.70
N LYS A 82 17.26 -12.93 -2.75
CA LYS A 82 17.81 -14.26 -3.06
C LYS A 82 19.29 -14.18 -3.51
N MET A 83 19.69 -13.08 -4.15
CA MET A 83 21.04 -12.93 -4.70
C MET A 83 22.10 -12.64 -3.62
N THR A 84 21.68 -12.31 -2.39
CA THR A 84 22.56 -12.04 -1.24
C THR A 84 22.81 -13.26 -0.35
N LYS A 85 22.26 -14.44 -0.69
CA LYS A 85 22.62 -15.68 0.01
C LYS A 85 24.00 -16.15 -0.50
N VAL A 86 25.04 -15.73 0.21
CA VAL A 86 26.38 -16.35 0.24
C VAL A 86 26.26 -17.71 0.93
#